data_AF-W1VET9-F1
#
_entry.id   AF-W1VET9-F1
#
_cell.length_a   1.000
_cell.length_b   1.000
_cell.length_c   1.000
_cell.angle_alpha   90.00
_cell.angle_beta   90.00
_cell.angle_gamma   90.00
#
_symmetry.space_group_name_H-M   'P 1'
#
loop_
_entity.id
_entity.type
_entity.pdbx_description
1 polymer ?
#
loop_
_entity_poly.entity_id
_entity_poly.type
_entity_poly.pdbx_seq_one_letter_code
_entity_poly.pdbx_strand_id
1 'polypeptide(L)'
;MTDLKGHPTEGGELLPKKNLLGASMRRFSLVTTSVATVALVLGSGIGGGTAFAVDAPAAASAATAPVVQGESVTVSTAQEFIDALTKGTAPIIKIGANIDLNDVPGGSKTVQNAINNAASKRSVLIESAEGGRYTLDFGTYAFNMGTGTTTSQNVTVTMKNLDLYGQNYFSMISNAGTYNFENVTYTGSQMVYATKGDINYYGNVKAKSVVSFTNAATGKTYDTASSGNQQVIQGGMAIFKAGRRHPGH
;
A
#
# COMPACT_ATOMS: atom_id res chain seq x y z
N MET A 1 73.39 -10.41 42.87
CA MET A 1 72.71 -10.51 44.18
C MET A 1 71.43 -11.31 43.98
N THR A 2 71.25 -12.29 44.85
CA THR A 2 69.98 -12.80 45.40
C THR A 2 68.84 -11.79 45.48
N ASP A 3 67.54 -12.14 45.50
CA ASP A 3 66.80 -13.39 45.20
C ASP A 3 65.28 -13.12 45.38
N LEU A 4 64.36 -13.92 44.81
CA LEU A 4 62.93 -14.16 45.23
C LEU A 4 61.97 -12.94 45.43
N LYS A 5 60.64 -12.92 45.21
CA LYS A 5 59.49 -13.79 44.85
C LYS A 5 58.41 -12.87 44.21
N GLY A 6 57.41 -13.30 43.45
CA GLY A 6 57.01 -14.64 42.99
C GLY A 6 55.74 -14.59 42.10
N HIS A 7 55.45 -15.69 41.41
CA HIS A 7 54.21 -15.99 40.67
C HIS A 7 53.06 -16.40 41.62
N PRO A 8 51.79 -16.64 41.18
CA PRO A 8 51.21 -16.70 39.82
C PRO A 8 50.12 -15.58 39.60
N THR A 9 49.09 -15.59 38.74
CA THR A 9 48.39 -16.64 37.96
C THR A 9 47.66 -16.08 36.71
N GLU A 10 47.13 -17.00 35.91
CA GLU A 10 46.26 -16.93 34.72
C GLU A 10 45.17 -15.82 34.60
N GLY A 11 44.89 -15.48 33.34
CA GLY A 11 43.78 -14.63 32.86
C GLY A 11 44.25 -13.84 31.63
N GLY A 12 43.88 -14.17 30.39
CA GLY A 12 42.58 -14.64 29.89
C GLY A 12 42.08 -13.58 28.91
N GLU A 13 41.93 -13.92 27.63
CA GLU A 13 41.68 -12.94 26.55
C GLU A 13 40.46 -12.04 26.82
N LEU A 14 40.70 -10.73 26.97
CA LEU A 14 39.63 -9.75 27.05
C LEU A 14 39.15 -9.35 25.65
N LEU A 15 38.21 -10.14 25.14
CA LEU A 15 37.36 -9.77 24.01
C LEU A 15 36.77 -8.35 24.19
N PRO A 16 36.67 -7.53 23.13
CA PRO A 16 36.07 -6.20 23.23
C PRO A 16 34.57 -6.32 23.56
N LYS A 17 34.20 -5.88 24.77
CA LYS A 17 32.80 -5.84 25.21
C LYS A 17 32.01 -4.88 24.31
N LYS A 18 31.02 -5.41 23.58
CA LYS A 18 30.01 -4.59 22.90
C LYS A 18 29.21 -3.80 23.95
N ASN A 19 29.37 -2.49 23.97
CA ASN A 19 28.47 -1.59 24.70
C ASN A 19 27.09 -1.59 24.02
N LEU A 20 26.20 -2.49 24.44
CA LEU A 20 24.76 -2.33 24.19
C LEU A 20 24.21 -1.26 25.13
N LEU A 21 24.26 0.00 24.68
CA LEU A 21 23.60 1.13 25.32
C LEU A 21 22.63 1.78 24.34
N GLY A 22 21.35 1.84 24.71
CA GLY A 22 20.46 2.88 24.18
C GLY A 22 19.49 2.52 23.05
N ALA A 23 19.07 1.26 22.88
CA ALA A 23 17.83 0.99 22.16
C ALA A 23 16.63 1.44 23.04
N SER A 24 16.34 2.74 23.05
CA SER A 24 15.14 3.29 23.70
C SER A 24 13.91 2.79 22.94
N MET A 25 13.38 1.66 23.41
CA MET A 25 12.16 1.06 22.90
C MET A 25 11.01 2.01 23.23
N ARG A 26 10.67 2.89 22.26
CA ARG A 26 9.54 3.81 22.37
C ARG A 26 8.29 3.00 22.62
N ARG A 27 7.82 3.00 23.87
CA ARG A 27 6.54 2.40 24.26
C ARG A 27 5.44 3.17 23.55
N PHE A 28 4.97 2.64 22.42
CA PHE A 28 3.75 3.12 21.79
C PHE A 28 2.59 2.78 22.74
N SER A 29 2.05 3.82 23.39
CA SER A 29 0.83 3.68 24.17
C SER A 29 -0.34 3.57 23.20
N LEU A 30 -0.78 2.34 22.91
CA LEU A 30 -1.95 2.09 22.07
C LEU A 30 -3.21 2.32 22.89
N VAL A 31 -3.72 3.54 22.90
CA VAL A 31 -5.03 3.87 23.50
C VAL A 31 -6.12 3.34 22.58
N THR A 32 -6.56 2.09 22.79
CA THR A 32 -7.65 1.49 22.03
C THR A 32 -9.01 1.91 22.58
N THR A 33 -9.72 2.76 21.84
CA THR A 33 -11.16 3.06 22.08
C THR A 33 -12.04 2.72 20.87
N SER A 34 -11.51 2.01 19.87
CA SER A 34 -12.32 1.60 18.71
C SER A 34 -11.90 0.25 18.11
N VAL A 35 -12.90 -0.44 17.58
CA VAL A 35 -12.78 -1.71 16.85
C VAL A 35 -12.29 -1.45 15.43
N ALA A 36 -10.99 -1.61 15.26
CA ALA A 36 -10.38 -1.93 13.98
C ALA A 36 -9.45 -3.13 14.20
N THR A 37 -9.68 -4.24 13.49
CA THR A 37 -8.78 -5.40 13.51
C THR A 37 -7.50 -5.05 12.73
N VAL A 38 -6.62 -4.27 13.36
CA VAL A 38 -5.33 -3.87 12.77
C VAL A 38 -4.35 -5.03 12.90
N ALA A 39 -4.40 -5.95 11.93
CA ALA A 39 -3.35 -6.94 11.74
C ALA A 39 -2.10 -6.28 11.12
N LEU A 40 -1.38 -5.48 11.90
CA LEU A 40 -0.12 -4.87 11.49
C LEU A 40 1.01 -5.92 11.52
N VAL A 41 1.18 -6.63 10.40
CA VAL A 41 2.32 -7.55 10.22
C VAL A 41 3.56 -6.77 9.80
N LEU A 42 4.34 -6.32 10.78
CA LEU A 42 5.68 -5.77 10.58
C LEU A 42 6.70 -6.92 10.33
N GLY A 43 6.72 -7.43 9.09
CA GLY A 43 7.65 -8.48 8.68
C GLY A 43 9.03 -7.92 8.29
N SER A 44 9.98 -7.84 9.23
CA SER A 44 11.38 -7.53 8.93
C SER A 44 12.20 -8.81 8.65
N GLY A 45 11.89 -9.46 7.52
CA GLY A 45 12.63 -10.63 7.03
C GLY A 45 12.34 -11.97 7.75
N ILE A 46 12.28 -13.03 6.96
CA ILE A 46 12.48 -14.45 7.31
C ILE A 46 12.17 -14.88 8.77
N GLY A 47 10.87 -14.99 9.12
CA GLY A 47 10.45 -15.73 10.32
C GLY A 47 9.22 -15.16 11.03
N GLY A 48 8.12 -15.92 11.02
CA GLY A 48 7.01 -15.87 11.98
C GLY A 48 6.59 -14.51 12.55
N GLY A 49 5.81 -13.73 11.79
CA GLY A 49 5.10 -12.58 12.36
C GLY A 49 3.98 -13.03 13.32
N THR A 50 4.00 -12.58 14.57
CA THR A 50 2.92 -12.83 15.54
C THR A 50 1.75 -11.89 15.27
N ALA A 51 0.56 -12.44 15.06
CA ALA A 51 -0.67 -11.67 14.93
C ALA A 51 -1.30 -11.46 16.31
N PHE A 52 -1.47 -10.20 16.72
CA PHE A 52 -2.28 -9.85 17.89
C PHE A 52 -3.75 -9.74 17.47
N ALA A 53 -4.52 -10.79 17.73
CA ALA A 53 -5.98 -10.72 17.68
C ALA A 53 -6.50 -10.15 19.00
N VAL A 54 -7.27 -9.07 18.93
CA VAL A 54 -8.09 -8.58 20.05
C VAL A 54 -9.55 -8.86 19.71
N ASP A 55 -10.30 -9.42 20.66
CA ASP A 55 -11.72 -9.70 20.48
C ASP A 55 -12.51 -8.40 20.25
N ALA A 56 -13.40 -8.42 19.26
CA ALA A 56 -14.16 -7.25 18.84
C ALA A 56 -15.56 -7.23 19.48
N PRO A 57 -15.85 -6.32 20.42
CA PRO A 57 -17.22 -6.10 20.89
C PRO A 57 -18.09 -5.42 19.81
N ALA A 58 -19.41 -5.57 19.96
CA ALA A 58 -20.47 -5.29 18.96
C ALA A 58 -20.27 -4.11 17.98
N ALA A 59 -20.74 -4.33 16.75
CA ALA A 59 -20.41 -3.63 15.51
C ALA A 59 -20.51 -2.09 15.57
N ALA A 60 -19.38 -1.43 15.35
CA ALA A 60 -19.33 -0.06 14.88
C ALA A 60 -19.45 -0.04 13.34
N SER A 61 -20.13 0.94 12.75
CA SER A 61 -20.08 1.15 11.30
C SER A 61 -18.66 1.55 10.90
N ALA A 62 -18.02 0.76 10.02
CA ALA A 62 -16.66 1.01 9.55
C ALA A 62 -16.53 2.42 8.96
N ALA A 63 -15.37 3.05 9.13
CA ALA A 63 -15.13 4.35 8.52
C ALA A 63 -15.06 4.20 6.99
N THR A 64 -15.68 5.13 6.26
CA THR A 64 -15.64 5.25 4.81
C THR A 64 -14.66 6.34 4.37
N ALA A 65 -14.15 6.25 3.15
CA ALA A 65 -13.34 7.30 2.56
C ALA A 65 -14.16 8.60 2.37
N PRO A 66 -13.51 9.77 2.25
CA PRO A 66 -14.20 11.02 1.92
C PRO A 66 -14.99 10.90 0.62
N VAL A 67 -16.22 11.41 0.60
CA VAL A 67 -17.08 11.40 -0.60
C VAL A 67 -16.45 12.31 -1.66
N VAL A 68 -16.21 11.75 -2.84
CA VAL A 68 -15.86 12.50 -4.05
C VAL A 68 -17.13 12.78 -4.83
N GLN A 69 -17.27 14.01 -5.33
CA GLN A 69 -18.41 14.45 -6.14
C GLN A 69 -17.95 14.89 -7.53
N GLY A 70 -18.86 14.84 -8.50
CA GLY A 70 -18.64 15.28 -9.88
C GLY A 70 -19.10 14.23 -10.88
N GLU A 71 -18.77 14.45 -12.15
CA GLU A 71 -19.11 13.51 -13.24
C GLU A 71 -18.36 12.18 -13.08
N SER A 72 -19.04 11.09 -13.44
CA SER A 72 -18.46 9.75 -13.47
C SER A 72 -18.41 9.19 -14.88
N VAL A 73 -17.26 8.64 -15.27
CA VAL A 73 -17.13 7.78 -16.46
C VAL A 73 -17.14 6.32 -16.01
N THR A 74 -17.83 5.45 -16.75
CA THR A 74 -17.73 3.99 -16.55
C THR A 74 -16.85 3.39 -17.64
N VAL A 75 -15.93 2.52 -17.26
CA VAL A 75 -14.96 1.88 -18.17
C VAL A 75 -15.03 0.36 -18.01
N SER A 76 -14.93 -0.37 -19.11
CA SER A 76 -15.04 -1.84 -19.15
C SER A 76 -13.84 -2.51 -19.83
N THR A 77 -12.93 -1.73 -20.41
CA THR A 77 -11.70 -2.21 -21.05
C THR A 77 -10.45 -1.50 -20.49
N ALA A 78 -9.30 -2.14 -20.65
CA ALA A 78 -8.01 -1.56 -20.25
C ALA A 78 -7.69 -0.23 -20.96
N GLN A 79 -8.00 -0.10 -22.26
CA GLN A 79 -7.75 1.13 -23.01
C GLN A 79 -8.65 2.28 -22.52
N GLU A 80 -9.94 2.02 -22.29
CA GLU A 80 -10.85 3.01 -21.70
C GLU A 80 -10.38 3.47 -20.32
N PHE A 81 -9.91 2.55 -19.47
CA PHE A 81 -9.36 2.90 -18.16
C PHE A 81 -8.11 3.79 -18.27
N ILE A 82 -7.15 3.40 -19.13
CA ILE A 82 -5.93 4.18 -19.38
C ILE A 82 -6.29 5.59 -19.88
N ASP A 83 -7.23 5.71 -20.80
CA ASP A 83 -7.65 6.99 -21.35
C ASP A 83 -8.43 7.84 -20.33
N ALA A 84 -9.35 7.24 -19.58
CA ALA A 84 -10.07 7.91 -18.49
C ALA A 84 -9.12 8.46 -17.41
N LEU A 85 -8.07 7.72 -17.07
CA LEU A 85 -7.07 8.16 -16.10
C LEU A 85 -6.14 9.25 -16.67
N THR A 86 -5.57 9.01 -17.85
CA THR A 86 -4.43 9.81 -18.39
C THR A 86 -4.83 10.98 -19.29
N LYS A 87 -6.01 10.93 -19.92
CA LYS A 87 -6.54 11.94 -20.85
C LYS A 87 -7.86 12.55 -20.39
N GLY A 88 -8.67 11.80 -19.64
CA GLY A 88 -9.96 12.22 -19.12
C GLY A 88 -9.88 13.29 -18.03
N THR A 89 -11.06 13.84 -17.69
CA THR A 89 -11.27 14.90 -16.69
C THR A 89 -12.23 14.51 -15.57
N ALA A 90 -13.08 13.49 -15.77
CA ALA A 90 -14.05 13.02 -14.77
C ALA A 90 -13.35 12.66 -13.45
N PRO A 91 -13.75 13.20 -12.29
CA PRO A 91 -13.15 12.88 -10.99
C PRO A 91 -13.50 11.47 -10.48
N ILE A 92 -14.48 10.80 -11.09
CA ILE A 92 -14.92 9.44 -10.73
C ILE A 92 -14.76 8.52 -11.95
N ILE A 93 -14.07 7.41 -11.78
CA ILE A 93 -13.91 6.32 -12.76
C ILE A 93 -14.55 5.06 -12.15
N LYS A 94 -15.69 4.63 -12.69
CA LYS A 94 -16.37 3.39 -12.32
C LYS A 94 -15.86 2.24 -13.18
N ILE A 95 -15.42 1.16 -12.55
CA ILE A 95 -14.97 -0.08 -13.20
C ILE A 95 -16.21 -0.96 -13.43
N GLY A 96 -16.63 -1.13 -14.69
CA GLY A 96 -17.84 -1.86 -15.07
C GLY A 96 -17.63 -3.34 -15.42
N ALA A 97 -16.38 -3.77 -15.56
CA ALA A 97 -15.98 -5.15 -15.82
C ALA A 97 -14.62 -5.44 -15.19
N ASN A 98 -14.21 -6.71 -15.16
CA ASN A 98 -12.83 -7.05 -14.79
C ASN A 98 -11.88 -6.56 -15.89
N ILE A 99 -10.84 -5.82 -15.50
CA ILE A 99 -9.91 -5.16 -16.42
C ILE A 99 -8.48 -5.63 -16.14
N ASP A 100 -7.76 -5.99 -17.20
CA ASP A 100 -6.36 -6.43 -17.19
C ASP A 100 -5.54 -5.55 -18.15
N LEU A 101 -4.71 -4.66 -17.60
CA LEU A 101 -3.90 -3.72 -18.40
C LEU A 101 -2.77 -4.43 -19.17
N ASN A 102 -2.50 -5.73 -18.95
CA ASN A 102 -1.60 -6.47 -19.82
C ASN A 102 -2.17 -6.69 -21.23
N ASP A 103 -3.48 -6.51 -21.42
CA ASP A 103 -4.13 -6.58 -22.73
C ASP A 103 -3.86 -5.32 -23.59
N VAL A 104 -3.18 -4.29 -23.06
CA VAL A 104 -2.72 -3.11 -23.81
C VAL A 104 -1.18 -3.05 -23.80
N PRO A 105 -0.52 -2.90 -24.96
CA PRO A 105 0.94 -2.76 -25.02
C PRO A 105 1.39 -1.34 -24.62
N GLY A 106 2.54 -1.25 -23.94
CA GLY A 106 3.17 0.01 -23.55
C GLY A 106 3.47 0.15 -22.04
N GLY A 107 2.95 -0.76 -21.21
CA GLY A 107 3.35 -0.88 -19.81
C GLY A 107 4.80 -1.35 -19.67
N SER A 108 5.42 -1.05 -18.53
CA SER A 108 6.76 -1.53 -18.18
C SER A 108 6.95 -1.54 -16.67
N LYS A 109 7.36 -2.71 -16.14
CA LYS A 109 7.48 -2.96 -14.69
C LYS A 109 8.39 -1.94 -13.97
N THR A 110 9.28 -1.27 -14.67
CA THR A 110 10.29 -0.34 -14.12
C THR A 110 10.19 1.09 -14.67
N VAL A 111 9.08 1.45 -15.31
CA VAL A 111 8.87 2.82 -15.84
C VAL A 111 7.53 3.38 -15.34
N GLN A 112 7.56 4.65 -14.94
CA GLN A 112 6.36 5.40 -14.56
C GLN A 112 5.84 6.22 -15.74
N ASN A 113 4.61 5.95 -16.17
CA ASN A 113 3.91 6.74 -17.17
C ASN A 113 3.44 8.06 -16.55
N ALA A 114 4.04 9.17 -16.94
CA ALA A 114 3.67 10.48 -16.41
C ALA A 114 2.32 10.96 -16.95
N ILE A 115 1.38 11.28 -16.06
CA ILE A 115 0.11 11.91 -16.43
C ILE A 115 0.41 13.39 -16.73
N ASN A 116 0.80 13.70 -17.97
CA ASN A 116 1.33 15.03 -18.30
C ASN A 116 0.26 16.10 -18.58
N ASN A 117 -0.98 15.70 -18.88
CA ASN A 117 -2.07 16.65 -19.09
C ASN A 117 -2.50 17.29 -17.75
N ALA A 118 -2.43 18.62 -17.66
CA ALA A 118 -2.82 19.39 -16.48
C ALA A 118 -4.28 19.14 -16.07
N ALA A 119 -5.20 18.94 -17.03
CA ALA A 119 -6.60 18.63 -16.74
C ALA A 119 -6.80 17.20 -16.19
N SER A 120 -5.85 16.29 -16.47
CA SER A 120 -5.90 14.90 -16.01
C SER A 120 -5.12 14.67 -14.70
N LYS A 121 -4.17 15.56 -14.34
CA LYS A 121 -3.54 15.62 -13.01
C LYS A 121 -4.53 16.13 -11.94
N ARG A 122 -5.46 15.27 -11.56
CA ARG A 122 -6.59 15.57 -10.66
C ARG A 122 -6.71 14.54 -9.55
N SER A 123 -7.38 14.91 -8.47
CA SER A 123 -7.86 13.93 -7.49
C SER A 123 -8.90 13.02 -8.15
N VAL A 124 -8.79 11.71 -7.95
CA VAL A 124 -9.61 10.71 -8.63
C VAL A 124 -10.11 9.64 -7.67
N LEU A 125 -11.40 9.32 -7.77
CA LEU A 125 -12.02 8.12 -7.22
C LEU A 125 -12.05 7.05 -8.31
N ILE A 126 -11.51 5.88 -8.02
CA ILE A 126 -11.59 4.69 -8.85
C ILE A 126 -12.31 3.63 -8.03
N GLU A 127 -13.48 3.21 -8.49
CA GLU A 127 -14.35 2.29 -7.73
C GLU A 127 -15.03 1.26 -8.63
N SER A 128 -15.43 0.12 -8.06
CA SER A 128 -16.35 -0.79 -8.77
C SER A 128 -17.67 -0.10 -9.07
N ALA A 129 -18.22 -0.31 -10.26
CA ALA A 129 -19.59 0.04 -10.58
C ALA A 129 -20.58 -0.71 -9.67
N GLU A 130 -21.81 -0.21 -9.61
CA GLU A 130 -22.87 -0.80 -8.79
C GLU A 130 -23.19 -2.25 -9.20
N GLY A 131 -23.53 -3.08 -8.23
CA GLY A 131 -23.86 -4.50 -8.44
C GLY A 131 -22.68 -5.47 -8.37
N GLY A 132 -21.43 -5.00 -8.20
CA GLY A 132 -20.28 -5.89 -8.16
C GLY A 132 -19.06 -5.40 -7.38
N ARG A 133 -18.07 -6.29 -7.31
CA ARG A 133 -16.70 -6.04 -6.92
C ARG A 133 -15.82 -6.55 -8.06
N TYR A 134 -15.13 -5.65 -8.74
CA TYR A 134 -14.35 -5.97 -9.93
C TYR A 134 -12.85 -6.05 -9.64
N THR A 135 -12.18 -6.80 -10.51
CA THR A 135 -10.72 -6.85 -10.59
C THR A 135 -10.20 -5.73 -11.50
N LEU A 136 -9.19 -5.01 -11.03
CA LEU A 136 -8.40 -4.08 -11.85
C LEU A 136 -6.91 -4.43 -11.69
N ASP A 137 -6.37 -5.14 -12.68
CA ASP A 137 -4.95 -5.47 -12.76
C ASP A 137 -4.23 -4.42 -13.58
N PHE A 138 -3.36 -3.65 -12.94
CA PHE A 138 -2.53 -2.64 -13.62
C PHE A 138 -1.43 -3.28 -14.48
N GLY A 139 -1.22 -4.59 -14.37
CA GLY A 139 -0.23 -5.33 -15.14
C GLY A 139 1.15 -4.74 -14.95
N THR A 140 1.78 -4.34 -16.06
CA THR A 140 3.08 -3.67 -16.03
C THR A 140 3.00 -2.14 -15.97
N TYR A 141 1.82 -1.52 -15.92
CA TYR A 141 1.69 -0.05 -15.86
C TYR A 141 1.86 0.49 -14.43
N ALA A 142 2.76 1.46 -14.29
CA ALA A 142 2.71 2.45 -13.20
C ALA A 142 2.35 3.82 -13.78
N PHE A 143 1.52 4.60 -13.09
CA PHE A 143 1.17 5.99 -13.46
C PHE A 143 1.71 6.99 -12.43
N ASN A 144 2.18 8.15 -12.86
CA ASN A 144 2.76 9.19 -11.98
C ASN A 144 1.88 10.44 -11.94
N MET A 145 1.33 10.73 -10.76
CA MET A 145 0.63 11.98 -10.46
C MET A 145 1.60 13.12 -10.09
N GLY A 146 2.83 12.76 -9.73
CA GLY A 146 3.91 13.67 -9.35
C GLY A 146 4.62 14.32 -10.54
N THR A 147 5.86 14.72 -10.28
CA THR A 147 6.86 15.07 -11.31
C THR A 147 8.18 14.42 -10.90
N GLY A 148 8.62 13.41 -11.65
CA GLY A 148 9.72 12.53 -11.21
C GLY A 148 9.35 11.83 -9.90
N THR A 149 10.20 11.95 -8.87
CA THR A 149 9.97 11.43 -7.51
C THR A 149 9.26 12.42 -6.57
N THR A 150 8.91 13.61 -7.06
CA THR A 150 8.23 14.66 -6.27
C THR A 150 6.74 14.36 -6.16
N THR A 151 6.24 14.32 -4.93
CA THR A 151 4.84 14.07 -4.60
C THR A 151 3.95 15.29 -4.84
N SER A 152 2.83 15.10 -5.53
CA SER A 152 1.79 16.13 -5.77
C SER A 152 0.85 16.21 -4.58
N GLN A 153 1.20 17.01 -3.56
CA GLN A 153 0.48 17.07 -2.27
C GLN A 153 -1.04 17.36 -2.40
N ASN A 154 -1.49 18.06 -3.44
CA ASN A 154 -2.89 18.42 -3.65
C ASN A 154 -3.72 17.34 -4.40
N VAL A 155 -3.09 16.23 -4.81
CA VAL A 155 -3.75 15.14 -5.54
C VAL A 155 -4.06 13.99 -4.59
N THR A 156 -5.33 13.58 -4.55
CA THR A 156 -5.82 12.41 -3.80
C THR A 156 -6.21 11.29 -4.75
N VAL A 157 -5.71 10.08 -4.52
CA VAL A 157 -6.15 8.86 -5.21
C VAL A 157 -6.98 8.03 -4.25
N THR A 158 -8.26 7.85 -4.54
CA THR A 158 -9.15 6.96 -3.78
C THR A 158 -9.43 5.70 -4.60
N MET A 159 -9.17 4.54 -4.02
CA MET A 159 -9.50 3.22 -4.59
C MET A 159 -10.54 2.54 -3.70
N LYS A 160 -11.69 2.16 -4.26
CA LYS A 160 -12.84 1.68 -3.46
C LYS A 160 -13.49 0.42 -4.02
N ASN A 161 -13.71 -0.57 -3.15
CA ASN A 161 -14.36 -1.85 -3.47
C ASN A 161 -13.75 -2.56 -4.68
N LEU A 162 -12.42 -2.69 -4.74
CA LEU A 162 -11.69 -3.29 -5.86
C LEU A 162 -10.74 -4.38 -5.38
N ASP A 163 -10.58 -5.43 -6.19
CA ASP A 163 -9.45 -6.34 -6.12
C ASP A 163 -8.39 -5.86 -7.12
N LEU A 164 -7.21 -5.52 -6.61
CA LEU A 164 -6.16 -4.81 -7.31
C LEU A 164 -4.93 -5.68 -7.48
N TYR A 165 -4.36 -5.63 -8.68
CA TYR A 165 -3.11 -6.31 -9.00
C TYR A 165 -2.13 -5.38 -9.70
N GLY A 166 -0.84 -5.71 -9.63
CA GLY A 166 0.21 -4.95 -10.30
C GLY A 166 1.59 -5.60 -10.21
N GLN A 167 2.24 -5.76 -11.36
CA GLN A 167 3.60 -6.30 -11.50
C GLN A 167 4.68 -5.22 -11.37
N ASN A 168 4.27 -3.97 -11.21
CA ASN A 168 5.06 -2.76 -11.41
C ASN A 168 5.73 -2.25 -10.13
N TYR A 169 7.02 -1.88 -10.24
CA TYR A 169 7.89 -1.41 -9.15
C TYR A 169 7.34 -0.16 -8.45
N PHE A 170 6.85 0.80 -9.23
CA PHE A 170 6.54 2.15 -8.73
C PHE A 170 5.08 2.33 -8.31
N SER A 171 4.37 1.26 -7.92
CA SER A 171 2.92 1.24 -7.65
C SER A 171 2.00 1.67 -8.79
N MET A 172 0.75 1.19 -8.70
CA MET A 172 -0.31 1.36 -9.71
C MET A 172 -0.47 2.82 -10.13
N ILE A 173 -0.68 3.68 -9.13
CA ILE A 173 -0.61 5.14 -9.25
C ILE A 173 0.34 5.63 -8.15
N SER A 174 1.18 6.59 -8.48
CA SER A 174 2.36 6.97 -7.70
C SER A 174 2.48 8.47 -7.52
N ASN A 175 3.18 8.87 -6.45
CA ASN A 175 3.44 10.26 -6.07
C ASN A 175 2.18 11.15 -5.94
N ALA A 176 1.00 10.60 -5.63
CA ALA A 176 -0.12 11.36 -5.10
C ALA A 176 0.15 11.79 -3.64
N GLY A 177 -0.39 12.94 -3.24
CA GLY A 177 -0.27 13.49 -1.89
C GLY A 177 -1.05 12.70 -0.85
N THR A 178 -2.20 12.15 -1.23
CA THR A 178 -3.06 11.33 -0.37
C THR A 178 -3.51 10.09 -1.12
N TYR A 179 -3.52 8.95 -0.44
CA TYR A 179 -4.15 7.72 -0.87
C TYR A 179 -5.24 7.31 0.11
N ASN A 180 -6.41 6.95 -0.42
CA ASN A 180 -7.51 6.38 0.36
C ASN A 180 -7.85 5.01 -0.21
N PHE A 181 -7.74 3.96 0.60
CA PHE A 181 -8.15 2.61 0.20
C PHE A 181 -9.35 2.19 1.04
N GLU A 182 -10.50 1.96 0.41
CA GLU A 182 -11.73 1.53 1.07
C GLU A 182 -12.18 0.16 0.56
N ASN A 183 -12.17 -0.85 1.43
CA ASN A 183 -12.55 -2.22 1.07
C ASN A 183 -11.76 -2.74 -0.15
N VAL A 184 -10.44 -2.78 -0.08
CA VAL A 184 -9.54 -3.13 -1.20
C VAL A 184 -8.69 -4.36 -0.85
N THR A 185 -8.53 -5.27 -1.80
CA THR A 185 -7.47 -6.29 -1.74
C THR A 185 -6.40 -5.90 -2.75
N TYR A 186 -5.14 -5.88 -2.37
CA TYR A 186 -4.02 -5.70 -3.29
C TYR A 186 -3.08 -6.91 -3.25
N THR A 187 -2.74 -7.45 -4.41
CA THR A 187 -1.69 -8.47 -4.57
C THR A 187 -0.77 -8.09 -5.71
N GLY A 188 0.53 -7.89 -5.45
CA GLY A 188 1.46 -7.49 -6.50
C GLY A 188 2.85 -7.17 -5.99
N SER A 189 3.53 -6.24 -6.65
CA SER A 189 4.89 -5.80 -6.33
C SER A 189 4.90 -4.78 -5.18
N GLN A 190 4.32 -3.60 -5.40
CA GLN A 190 4.25 -2.50 -4.44
C GLN A 190 2.92 -1.75 -4.62
N MET A 191 2.16 -1.59 -3.53
CA MET A 191 0.82 -0.99 -3.54
C MET A 191 0.86 0.54 -3.61
N VAL A 192 1.83 1.16 -2.92
CA VAL A 192 2.02 2.62 -2.87
C VAL A 192 3.51 2.97 -2.97
N TYR A 193 3.82 3.90 -3.86
CA TYR A 193 5.11 4.57 -4.00
C TYR A 193 4.88 6.09 -3.99
N ALA A 194 5.21 6.76 -2.88
CA ALA A 194 5.26 8.21 -2.78
C ALA A 194 6.28 8.65 -1.72
N THR A 195 7.08 9.66 -2.04
CA THR A 195 8.08 10.21 -1.11
C THR A 195 7.47 10.89 0.11
N LYS A 196 6.28 11.52 -0.03
CA LYS A 196 5.58 12.27 1.04
C LYS A 196 4.05 12.07 1.04
N GLY A 197 3.58 10.92 0.57
CA GLY A 197 2.14 10.62 0.52
C GLY A 197 1.58 10.14 1.86
N ASP A 198 0.42 10.68 2.26
CA ASP A 198 -0.40 10.16 3.36
C ASP A 198 -1.26 8.99 2.87
N ILE A 199 -1.38 7.93 3.66
CA ILE A 199 -2.09 6.71 3.26
C ILE A 199 -3.16 6.38 4.31
N ASN A 200 -4.42 6.34 3.89
CA ASN A 200 -5.57 6.09 4.75
C ASN A 200 -6.26 4.76 4.37
N TYR A 201 -6.49 3.91 5.37
CA TYR A 201 -7.20 2.64 5.22
C TYR A 201 -8.59 2.70 5.85
N TYR A 202 -9.60 2.31 5.08
CA TYR A 202 -11.03 2.35 5.41
C TYR A 202 -11.65 0.96 5.18
N GLY A 203 -12.49 0.50 6.11
CA GLY A 203 -13.08 -0.83 6.04
C GLY A 203 -12.04 -1.96 5.99
N ASN A 204 -12.30 -2.99 5.17
CA ASN A 204 -11.47 -4.19 5.06
C ASN A 204 -10.41 -4.03 3.96
N VAL A 205 -9.21 -3.57 4.31
CA VAL A 205 -8.08 -3.50 3.36
C VAL A 205 -7.07 -4.61 3.63
N LYS A 206 -6.72 -5.35 2.58
CA LYS A 206 -5.68 -6.39 2.58
C LYS A 206 -4.65 -6.05 1.51
N ALA A 207 -3.36 -6.16 1.82
CA ALA A 207 -2.31 -5.83 0.86
C ALA A 207 -1.12 -6.78 1.02
N LYS A 208 -0.63 -7.34 -0.09
CA LYS A 208 0.48 -8.30 -0.08
C LYS A 208 1.46 -8.03 -1.23
N SER A 209 2.75 -7.94 -0.88
CA SER A 209 3.86 -8.04 -1.82
C SER A 209 4.19 -9.51 -2.07
N VAL A 210 4.38 -9.89 -3.33
CA VAL A 210 4.62 -11.27 -3.76
C VAL A 210 5.63 -11.30 -4.90
N VAL A 211 6.24 -12.47 -5.13
CA VAL A 211 7.15 -12.71 -6.29
C VAL A 211 6.37 -12.89 -7.60
N SER A 212 5.15 -13.42 -7.51
CA SER A 212 4.21 -13.65 -8.60
C SER A 212 2.79 -13.81 -8.05
N PHE A 213 1.80 -13.66 -8.92
CA PHE A 213 0.39 -13.86 -8.59
C PHE A 213 -0.39 -14.44 -9.77
N THR A 214 -1.51 -15.09 -9.49
CA THR A 214 -2.54 -15.41 -10.49
C THR A 214 -3.65 -14.37 -10.39
N ASN A 215 -3.95 -13.71 -11.49
CA ASN A 215 -5.09 -12.79 -11.58
C ASN A 215 -6.38 -13.63 -11.54
N ALA A 216 -7.21 -13.42 -10.51
CA ALA A 216 -8.39 -14.26 -10.27
C ALA A 216 -9.47 -14.12 -11.36
N ALA A 217 -9.49 -13.01 -12.11
CA ALA A 217 -10.46 -12.78 -13.17
C ALA A 217 -10.05 -13.38 -14.52
N THR A 218 -8.75 -13.43 -14.82
CA THR A 218 -8.25 -13.94 -16.11
C THR A 218 -7.60 -15.32 -16.03
N GLY A 219 -7.28 -15.81 -14.83
CA GLY A 219 -6.55 -17.06 -14.61
C GLY A 219 -5.08 -17.01 -15.03
N LYS A 220 -4.60 -15.88 -15.58
CA LYS A 220 -3.22 -15.69 -16.01
C LYS A 220 -2.30 -15.49 -14.79
N THR A 221 -1.11 -16.06 -14.84
CA THR A 221 -0.08 -15.88 -13.80
C THR A 221 0.99 -14.90 -14.28
N TYR A 222 1.38 -13.99 -13.39
CA TYR A 222 2.33 -12.92 -13.67
C TYR A 222 3.38 -12.78 -12.58
N ASP A 223 4.65 -12.62 -12.98
CA ASP A 223 5.74 -12.28 -12.08
C ASP A 223 5.75 -10.79 -11.75
N THR A 224 6.17 -10.42 -10.54
CA THR A 224 6.28 -9.02 -10.10
C THR A 224 7.66 -8.43 -10.40
N ALA A 225 7.81 -7.11 -10.20
CA ALA A 225 9.12 -6.47 -10.26
C ALA A 225 9.99 -6.88 -9.06
N SER A 226 11.32 -6.80 -9.24
CA SER A 226 12.31 -7.09 -8.20
C SER A 226 12.20 -8.48 -7.55
N SER A 227 11.53 -9.43 -8.21
CA SER A 227 11.26 -10.78 -7.68
C SER A 227 10.66 -10.76 -6.27
N GLY A 228 9.71 -9.87 -6.01
CA GLY A 228 9.02 -9.72 -4.72
C GLY A 228 9.84 -9.10 -3.58
N ASN A 229 11.06 -8.60 -3.83
CA ASN A 229 11.88 -7.91 -2.82
C ASN A 229 11.44 -6.45 -2.55
N GLN A 230 10.16 -6.13 -2.72
CA GLN A 230 9.60 -4.80 -2.47
C GLN A 230 8.72 -4.78 -1.23
N GLN A 231 8.84 -3.69 -0.47
CA GLN A 231 7.86 -3.29 0.53
C GLN A 231 6.49 -3.04 -0.12
N VAL A 232 5.42 -3.47 0.55
CA VAL A 232 4.04 -3.21 0.09
C VAL A 232 3.76 -1.70 -0.03
N ILE A 233 4.37 -0.91 0.87
CA ILE A 233 4.09 0.52 1.04
C ILE A 233 5.40 1.29 1.16
N GLN A 234 5.52 2.38 0.41
CA GLN A 234 6.47 3.46 0.63
C GLN A 234 5.70 4.78 0.61
N GLY A 235 5.62 5.44 1.76
CA GLY A 235 4.84 6.64 2.00
C GLY A 235 5.35 7.40 3.22
N GLY A 236 4.78 8.57 3.51
CA GLY A 236 5.12 9.37 4.68
C GLY A 236 4.49 8.84 5.97
N MET A 237 3.20 8.50 5.92
CA MET A 237 2.42 8.03 7.06
C MET A 237 1.30 7.08 6.62
N ALA A 238 1.00 6.08 7.44
CA ALA A 238 -0.12 5.15 7.25
C ALA A 238 -1.10 5.26 8.43
N ILE A 239 -2.38 5.45 8.13
CA ILE A 239 -3.46 5.70 9.09
C ILE A 239 -4.59 4.69 8.88
N PHE A 240 -4.85 3.85 9.89
CA PHE A 240 -6.02 2.98 9.93
C PHE A 240 -7.21 3.76 10.52
N LYS A 241 -8.29 3.92 9.74
CA LYS A 241 -9.44 4.74 10.13
C LYS A 241 -10.50 3.83 10.78
N ALA A 242 -10.62 3.94 12.09
CA ALA A 242 -11.58 3.15 12.85
C ALA A 242 -13.02 3.70 12.71
N GLY A 243 -14.00 2.81 12.72
CA GLY A 243 -15.41 3.15 12.60
C GLY A 243 -15.95 3.98 13.77
N ARG A 244 -17.03 4.72 13.53
CA ARG A 244 -17.81 5.36 14.61
C ARG A 244 -18.88 4.39 15.09
N ARG A 245 -19.02 4.23 16.41
CA ARG A 245 -20.25 3.66 16.99
C ARG A 245 -21.35 4.71 16.86
N HIS A 246 -22.53 4.30 16.38
CA HIS A 246 -23.75 5.09 16.59
C HIS A 246 -24.19 4.89 18.05
N PRO A 247 -24.37 5.97 18.85
CA PRO A 247 -24.99 5.86 20.16
C PRO A 247 -26.52 5.76 19.98
N GLY A 248 -27.02 4.55 19.75
CA GLY A 248 -28.45 4.29 19.59
C GLY A 248 -28.76 2.85 19.19
N HIS A 249 -29.50 2.17 20.08
CA HIS A 249 -29.97 0.78 20.11
C HIS A 249 -29.14 -0.18 20.98
#